data_AF-A0A918CEN7-F1
#
_entry.id   AF-A0A918CEN7-F1
#
_cell.length_a   1.000
_cell.length_b   1.000
_cell.length_c   1.000
_cell.angle_alpha   90.00
_cell.angle_beta   90.00
_cell.angle_gamma   90.00
#
_symmetry.space_group_name_H-M   'P 1'
#
loop_
_entity.id
_entity.type
_entity.pdbx_description
1 polymer ?
#
loop_
_entity_poly.entity_id
_entity_poly.type
_entity_poly.pdbx_seq_one_letter_code
_entity_poly.pdbx_strand_id
1 'polypeptide(L)'
;MNPEQIVRLNRDLWADRETPWMADGSSWPPHVLVIGEDGGGNFAAIDLLASDGRIWWYDHDALEGSLVEIAPNIQVYAEQVIAQFQQNFQLELQKREMNRMRLERKRRARTVDP
;
A
#
# COMPACT_ATOMS: atom_id res chain seq x y z
N MET A 1 2.79 24.90 7.71
CA MET A 1 2.74 24.45 6.29
C MET A 1 1.36 24.82 5.77
N ASN A 2 1.24 25.46 4.59
CA ASN A 2 -0.05 25.93 4.07
C ASN A 2 -0.82 24.75 3.39
N PRO A 3 -2.06 24.43 3.80
CA PRO A 3 -2.89 23.40 3.15
C PRO A 3 -3.00 23.54 1.63
N GLU A 4 -3.09 24.77 1.11
CA GLU A 4 -3.17 25.05 -0.33
C GLU A 4 -1.89 24.64 -1.07
N GLN A 5 -0.76 24.78 -0.39
CA GLN A 5 0.54 24.39 -0.91
C GLN A 5 0.68 22.86 -0.95
N ILE A 6 0.10 22.15 0.03
CA ILE A 6 0.02 20.68 0.05
C ILE A 6 -0.88 20.20 -1.09
N VAL A 7 -2.06 20.79 -1.28
CA VAL A 7 -2.98 20.48 -2.39
C VAL A 7 -2.30 20.69 -3.75
N ARG A 8 -1.54 21.78 -3.90
CA ARG A 8 -0.80 22.04 -5.14
C ARG A 8 0.29 21.00 -5.39
N LEU A 9 1.10 20.68 -4.37
CA LEU A 9 2.14 19.64 -4.47
C LEU A 9 1.55 18.27 -4.75
N ASN A 10 0.41 17.95 -4.14
CA ASN A 10 -0.35 16.74 -4.39
C ASN A 10 -0.73 16.65 -5.87
N ARG A 11 -1.37 17.69 -6.43
CA ARG A 11 -1.71 17.73 -7.87
C ARG A 11 -0.49 17.51 -8.78
N ASP A 12 0.66 18.11 -8.46
CA ASP A 12 1.88 17.97 -9.26
C ASP A 12 2.47 16.53 -9.17
N LEU A 13 2.39 15.86 -8.01
CA LEU A 13 2.82 14.46 -7.84
C LEU A 13 2.03 13.48 -8.72
N TRP A 14 0.83 13.86 -9.17
CA TRP A 14 -0.05 13.02 -9.99
C TRP A 14 -0.12 13.43 -11.47
N ALA A 15 0.50 14.53 -11.88
CA ALA A 15 0.42 15.01 -13.26
C ALA A 15 1.17 14.10 -14.25
N ASP A 16 2.15 13.33 -13.77
CA ASP A 16 3.06 12.51 -14.59
C ASP A 16 2.66 11.02 -14.67
N ARG A 17 1.67 10.60 -13.88
CA ARG A 17 1.08 9.26 -13.93
C ARG A 17 -0.38 9.38 -14.37
N GLU A 18 -0.93 8.32 -14.95
CA GLU A 18 -2.37 8.20 -15.17
C GLU A 18 -3.10 8.67 -13.90
N THR A 19 -3.71 9.86 -13.98
CA THR A 19 -4.30 10.57 -12.82
C THR A 19 -5.19 9.59 -12.06
N PRO A 20 -5.11 9.46 -10.72
CA PRO A 20 -6.08 8.66 -10.00
C PRO A 20 -7.49 9.13 -10.39
N TRP A 21 -8.35 8.18 -10.72
CA TRP A 21 -9.75 8.43 -11.02
C TRP A 21 -10.59 7.72 -9.96
N MET A 22 -11.76 8.29 -9.73
CA MET A 22 -12.79 7.59 -8.99
C MET A 22 -13.39 6.50 -9.90
N ALA A 23 -14.00 5.48 -9.32
CA ALA A 23 -14.63 4.35 -9.99
C ALA A 23 -15.78 4.78 -10.92
N ASP A 24 -16.37 5.95 -10.67
CA ASP A 24 -17.35 6.59 -11.54
C ASP A 24 -16.73 7.33 -12.74
N GLY A 25 -15.40 7.27 -12.90
CA GLY A 25 -14.63 7.95 -13.94
C GLY A 25 -14.39 9.43 -13.68
N SER A 26 -14.86 9.98 -12.54
CA SER A 26 -14.56 11.36 -12.16
C SER A 26 -13.10 11.51 -11.73
N SER A 27 -12.59 12.74 -11.82
CA SER A 27 -11.23 13.04 -11.37
C SER A 27 -11.11 12.89 -9.85
N TRP A 28 -9.97 12.40 -9.40
CA TRP A 28 -9.67 12.35 -7.97
C TRP A 28 -9.85 13.70 -7.28
N PRO A 29 -10.49 13.75 -6.09
CA PRO A 29 -10.72 15.03 -5.42
C PRO A 29 -9.40 15.71 -5.01
N PRO A 30 -9.20 17.01 -5.32
CA PRO A 30 -7.91 17.68 -5.10
C PRO A 30 -7.56 17.87 -3.61
N HIS A 31 -8.55 17.82 -2.73
CA HIS A 31 -8.35 17.89 -1.28
C HIS A 31 -7.99 16.54 -0.66
N VAL A 32 -8.05 15.45 -1.43
CA VAL A 32 -7.70 14.12 -0.96
C VAL A 32 -6.25 13.82 -1.34
N LEU A 33 -5.38 13.71 -0.35
CA LEU A 33 -3.97 13.38 -0.49
C LEU A 33 -3.77 11.87 -0.47
N VAL A 34 -3.37 11.30 -1.59
CA VAL A 34 -2.95 9.89 -1.64
C VAL A 34 -1.57 9.75 -1.00
N ILE A 35 -1.45 8.75 -0.14
CA ILE A 35 -0.25 8.44 0.65
C ILE A 35 0.24 7.00 0.43
N GLY A 36 -0.49 6.20 -0.35
CA GLY A 36 -0.10 4.85 -0.75
C GLY A 36 -0.97 4.33 -1.89
N GLU A 37 -0.43 3.42 -2.69
CA GLU A 37 -1.11 2.72 -3.80
C GLU A 37 -0.80 1.22 -3.74
N ASP A 38 -1.71 0.37 -4.21
CA ASP A 38 -1.46 -1.07 -4.40
C ASP A 38 -1.06 -1.44 -5.84
N GLY A 39 -1.07 -0.47 -6.75
CA GLY A 39 -0.80 -0.67 -8.18
C GLY A 39 -1.98 -1.21 -8.99
N GLY A 40 -3.15 -1.39 -8.37
CA GLY A 40 -4.40 -1.81 -9.01
C GLY A 40 -5.44 -0.70 -9.14
N GLY A 41 -5.10 0.54 -8.77
CA GLY A 41 -6.05 1.66 -8.74
C GLY A 41 -6.69 1.89 -7.36
N ASN A 42 -6.23 1.18 -6.32
CA ASN A 42 -6.67 1.43 -4.94
C ASN A 42 -5.66 2.29 -4.19
N PHE A 43 -6.17 3.15 -3.29
CA PHE A 43 -5.36 4.18 -2.67
C PHE A 43 -5.58 4.28 -1.16
N ALA A 44 -4.50 4.42 -0.41
CA ALA A 44 -4.57 4.98 0.94
C ALA A 44 -4.51 6.50 0.84
N ALA A 45 -5.41 7.22 1.52
CA ALA A 45 -5.54 8.66 1.38
C ALA A 45 -5.98 9.39 2.66
N ILE A 46 -5.74 10.70 2.67
CA ILE A 46 -6.11 11.65 3.73
C ILE A 46 -6.99 12.74 3.12
N ASP A 47 -8.14 13.00 3.72
CA ASP A 47 -8.91 14.21 3.43
C ASP A 47 -8.29 15.41 4.15
N LEU A 48 -7.76 16.38 3.39
CA LEU A 48 -7.13 17.59 3.92
C LEU A 48 -8.12 18.63 4.45
N LEU A 49 -9.41 18.50 4.14
CA LEU A 49 -10.47 19.34 4.70
C LEU A 49 -11.00 18.78 6.03
N ALA A 50 -10.85 17.47 6.26
CA ALA A 50 -11.20 16.83 7.51
C ALA A 50 -10.23 17.22 8.64
N SER A 51 -10.77 17.46 9.83
CA SER A 51 -9.97 17.85 11.01
C SER A 51 -9.49 16.66 11.85
N ASP A 52 -9.87 15.43 11.49
CA ASP A 52 -9.63 14.24 12.29
C ASP A 52 -8.34 13.48 11.90
N GLY A 53 -7.76 13.79 10.74
CA GLY A 53 -6.50 13.23 10.27
C GLY A 53 -6.56 11.74 9.96
N ARG A 54 -7.76 11.17 9.79
CA ARG A 54 -7.96 9.74 9.51
C ARG A 54 -7.39 9.34 8.16
N ILE A 55 -7.04 8.07 8.07
CA ILE A 55 -6.57 7.44 6.83
C ILE A 55 -7.69 6.57 6.27
N TRP A 56 -8.03 6.85 5.03
CA TRP A 56 -9.05 6.14 4.27
C TRP A 56 -8.41 5.24 3.22
N TRP A 57 -9.00 4.08 3.01
CA TRP A 57 -8.73 3.22 1.88
C TRP A 57 -9.81 3.40 0.85
N TYR A 58 -9.40 3.81 -0.32
CA TYR A 58 -10.22 3.87 -1.51
C TYR A 58 -10.06 2.58 -2.29
N ASP A 59 -11.15 1.82 -2.39
CA ASP A 59 -11.21 0.62 -3.20
C ASP A 59 -12.00 0.91 -4.47
N HIS A 60 -11.28 1.01 -5.59
CA HIS A 60 -11.79 1.28 -6.92
C HIS A 60 -12.73 0.18 -7.43
N ASP A 61 -12.50 -1.07 -7.02
CA ASP A 61 -13.23 -2.23 -7.52
C ASP A 61 -14.45 -2.58 -6.64
N ALA A 62 -14.45 -2.16 -5.37
CA ALA A 62 -15.55 -2.40 -4.45
C ALA A 62 -16.74 -1.46 -4.72
N LEU A 63 -17.67 -1.97 -5.53
CA LEU A 63 -19.09 -1.58 -5.66
C LEU A 63 -19.45 -0.13 -6.01
N GLU A 64 -18.54 0.85 -5.91
CA GLU A 64 -18.71 2.26 -6.33
C GLU A 64 -17.47 3.15 -6.03
N GLY A 65 -16.33 2.62 -5.57
CA GLY A 65 -15.24 3.46 -5.09
C GLY A 65 -15.42 3.86 -3.61
N SER A 66 -15.62 2.88 -2.74
CA SER A 66 -15.92 3.15 -1.34
C SER A 66 -14.67 3.57 -0.55
N LEU A 67 -14.84 4.55 0.34
CA LEU A 67 -13.83 4.94 1.33
C LEU A 67 -14.07 4.20 2.64
N VAL A 68 -13.09 3.42 3.08
CA VAL A 68 -13.13 2.68 4.34
C VAL A 68 -12.03 3.21 5.25
N GLU A 69 -12.36 3.53 6.50
CA GLU A 69 -11.32 3.91 7.47
C GLU A 69 -10.38 2.72 7.72
N ILE A 70 -9.08 2.93 7.54
CA ILE A 70 -8.05 1.90 7.78
C ILE A 70 -7.11 2.27 8.94
N ALA A 71 -7.01 3.55 9.30
CA ALA A 71 -6.29 3.97 10.48
C ALA A 71 -6.82 5.31 11.02
N PRO A 72 -6.73 5.54 12.34
CA PRO A 72 -7.20 6.77 12.95
C PRO A 72 -6.29 7.98 12.65
N ASN A 73 -5.03 7.73 12.24
CA ASN A 73 -4.08 8.77 11.84
C ASN A 73 -2.86 8.17 11.11
N ILE A 74 -2.03 9.05 10.55
CA ILE A 74 -0.83 8.69 9.78
C ILE A 74 0.21 7.90 10.60
N GLN A 75 0.31 8.16 11.89
CA GLN A 75 1.29 7.46 12.74
C GLN A 75 0.90 6.00 12.90
N VAL A 76 -0.37 5.73 13.25
CA VAL A 76 -0.89 4.36 13.38
C VAL A 76 -0.79 3.61 12.05
N TYR A 77 -1.11 4.28 10.93
CA TYR A 77 -0.96 3.68 9.61
C TYR A 77 0.49 3.30 9.30
N ALA A 78 1.45 4.19 9.56
CA ALA A 78 2.86 3.91 9.29
C ALA A 78 3.38 2.74 10.15
N GLU A 79 3.01 2.69 11.43
CA GLU A 79 3.36 1.60 12.33
C GLU A 79 2.81 0.25 11.83
N GLN A 80 1.56 0.22 11.36
CA GLN A 80 0.95 -0.99 10.78
C GLN A 80 1.66 -1.44 9.50
N VAL A 81 1.97 -0.51 8.58
CA VAL A 81 2.68 -0.82 7.33
C VAL A 81 4.08 -1.37 7.62
N ILE A 82 4.81 -0.77 8.56
CA ILE A 82 6.14 -1.25 8.98
C ILE A 82 6.05 -2.66 9.59
N ALA A 83 5.10 -2.89 10.49
CA ALA A 83 4.90 -4.20 11.11
C ALA A 83 4.57 -5.27 10.06
N GLN A 84 3.68 -4.96 9.11
CA GLN A 84 3.32 -5.86 8.02
C GLN A 84 4.52 -6.19 7.13
N PHE A 85 5.33 -5.19 6.77
CA PHE A 85 6.56 -5.40 6.01
C PHE A 85 7.53 -6.33 6.74
N GLN A 86 7.77 -6.09 8.04
CA GLN A 86 8.65 -6.92 8.85
C GLN A 86 8.17 -8.36 8.91
N GLN A 87 6.87 -8.59 9.12
CA GLN A 87 6.29 -9.94 9.11
C GLN A 87 6.48 -10.64 7.76
N ASN A 88 6.15 -9.96 6.66
CA ASN A 88 6.28 -10.51 5.31
C ASN A 88 7.74 -10.84 4.98
N PHE A 89 8.67 -9.96 5.36
CA PHE A 89 10.09 -10.17 5.16
C PHE A 89 10.60 -11.40 5.92
N GLN A 90 10.20 -11.58 7.19
CA GLN A 90 10.57 -12.76 7.97
C GLN A 90 10.02 -14.06 7.35
N LEU A 91 8.78 -14.06 6.88
CA LEU A 91 8.19 -15.21 6.18
C LEU A 91 8.97 -15.57 4.92
N GLU A 92 9.39 -14.57 4.13
CA GLU A 92 10.22 -14.80 2.94
C GLU A 92 11.59 -15.39 3.27
N LEU A 93 12.24 -14.93 4.35
CA LEU A 93 13.49 -15.53 4.83
C LEU A 93 13.29 -17.00 5.22
N GLN A 94 12.24 -17.31 5.98
CA GLN A 94 11.92 -18.68 6.38
C GLN A 94 11.65 -19.59 5.18
N LYS A 95 10.90 -19.12 4.17
CA LYS A 95 10.65 -19.87 2.93
C LYS A 95 11.96 -20.17 2.19
N ARG A 96 12.85 -19.18 2.07
CA ARG A 96 14.16 -19.35 1.41
C ARG A 96 15.02 -20.37 2.14
N GLU A 97 15.06 -20.32 3.46
CA GLU A 97 15.82 -21.27 4.26
C GLU A 97 15.26 -22.70 4.16
N MET A 98 13.94 -22.85 4.23
CA MET A 98 13.27 -24.14 4.06
C MET A 98 13.56 -24.74 2.68
N ASN A 99 13.50 -23.92 1.63
CA ASN A 99 13.83 -24.36 0.28
C ASN A 99 15.31 -24.77 0.15
N ARG A 100 16.24 -24.03 0.77
CA ARG A 100 17.66 -24.41 0.85
C ARG A 100 17.84 -25.78 1.51
N MET A 101 17.24 -26.00 2.68
CA MET A 101 17.31 -27.29 3.38
C MET A 101 16.72 -28.43 2.56
N ARG A 102 15.59 -28.21 1.87
CA ARG A 102 14.98 -29.21 0.97
C ARG A 102 15.92 -29.59 -0.18
N LEU A 103 16.60 -28.61 -0.78
CA LEU A 103 17.56 -28.85 -1.86
C LEU A 103 18.80 -29.60 -1.37
N GLU A 104 19.34 -29.25 -0.21
CA GLU A 104 20.48 -29.95 0.40
C GLU A 104 20.14 -31.41 0.73
N ARG A 105 18.94 -31.67 1.29
CA ARG A 105 18.47 -33.04 1.54
C ARG A 105 18.35 -33.85 0.24
N LYS A 106 17.78 -33.27 -0.82
CA LYS A 106 17.70 -33.92 -2.14
C LYS A 106 19.08 -34.20 -2.74
N ARG A 107 20.04 -33.29 -2.60
CA ARG A 107 21.42 -33.50 -3.05
C ARG A 107 22.08 -34.65 -2.30
N ARG A 108 21.99 -34.67 -0.97
CA ARG A 108 22.54 -35.74 -0.13
C ARG A 108 21.95 -37.11 -0.45
N ALA A 109 20.63 -37.19 -0.66
CA ALA A 109 19.98 -38.44 -1.04
C ALA A 109 20.47 -38.98 -2.40
N ARG A 110 20.72 -38.11 -3.39
CA ARG A 110 21.22 -38.51 -4.71
C ARG A 110 22.69 -38.95 -4.73
N THR A 111 23.49 -38.50 -3.77
CA THR A 111 24.90 -38.92 -3.64
C THR A 111 25.10 -40.25 -2.93
N VAL A 112 24.04 -40.87 -2.39
CA VAL A 112 24.11 -42.11 -1.59
C VAL A 112 23.63 -43.35 -2.36
N ASP A 113 23.07 -43.19 -3.57
CA ASP A 113 22.80 -44.30 -4.50
C ASP A 113 23.83 -44.29 -5.67
N PRO A 114 24.82 -45.20 -5.69
CA PRO A 114 25.67 -45.50 -6.83
C PRO A 114 25.00 -46.44 -7.85
#